data_AF-A0A1H9EYM8-F1
#
_entry.id   AF-A0A1H9EYM8-F1
#
_cell.length_a   1.000
_cell.length_b   1.000
_cell.length_c   1.000
_cell.angle_alpha   90.00
_cell.angle_beta   90.00
_cell.angle_gamma   90.00
#
_symmetry.space_group_name_H-M   'P 1'
#
loop_
_entity.id
_entity.type
_entity.pdbx_description
1 polymer ?
#
loop_
_entity_poly.entity_id
_entity_poly.type
_entity_poly.pdbx_seq_one_letter_code
_entity_poly.pdbx_strand_id
1 'polypeptide(L)'
;MKTLIVGNGIDIQFGGVSEYCNYAILVRMLKNVNADKYSVLGFSKLDLLDILDTCEKTNKKIIQNEVGIPEENDYLFLQMEMARVRRMYTSDSSLLDIGLEDLFLAVEVLYLNSLNDEDRSFCQYAKDEILQPIILDAIYNDGKINELYKNYPDSFVRYLKSHDAIFTLNYDTNIESAVEGEVPVYHIHGCFSDYAKKTERKIESLKHMYCNGIMSWYWLEKFGDEELDSRYGISELKNIDGHVELLGMSPCNDEQLFIRLMENKRIKSCDYYYFDRSDAIEIRKHLCGHLAGHITNKSVKNFWKRYSA
;
A
#
# COMPACT_ATOMS: atom_id res chain seq x y z
N MET A 1 21.07 15.23 -0.51
CA MET A 1 20.64 14.07 0.27
C MET A 1 20.53 12.85 -0.64
N LYS A 2 20.77 11.65 -0.09
CA LYS A 2 20.51 10.36 -0.72
C LYS A 2 19.38 9.68 0.05
N THR A 3 18.18 9.72 -0.52
CA THR A 3 16.97 9.18 0.08
C THR A 3 16.55 7.88 -0.58
N LEU A 4 16.08 6.92 0.22
CA LEU A 4 15.49 5.69 -0.27
C LEU A 4 13.99 5.67 0.05
N ILE A 5 13.15 5.33 -0.91
CA ILE A 5 11.73 5.05 -0.71
C ILE A 5 11.47 3.61 -1.10
N VAL A 6 10.80 2.87 -0.22
CA VAL A 6 10.63 1.42 -0.39
C VAL A 6 9.19 0.98 -0.26
N GLY A 7 8.85 -0.06 -1.02
CA GLY A 7 7.58 -0.78 -0.92
C GLY A 7 7.77 -2.25 -0.58
N ASN A 8 6.65 -3.00 -0.67
CA ASN A 8 6.55 -4.40 -0.25
C ASN A 8 7.47 -5.36 -1.03
N GLY A 9 8.11 -4.91 -2.11
CA GLY A 9 9.10 -5.70 -2.84
C GLY A 9 10.27 -6.14 -1.96
N ILE A 10 10.59 -5.42 -0.89
CA ILE A 10 11.58 -5.86 0.11
C ILE A 10 11.05 -7.06 0.89
N ASP A 11 9.82 -6.99 1.41
CA ASP A 11 9.21 -8.08 2.18
C ASP A 11 9.04 -9.33 1.32
N ILE A 12 8.67 -9.15 0.05
CA ILE A 12 8.59 -10.24 -0.94
C ILE A 12 9.97 -10.86 -1.16
N GLN A 13 11.02 -10.04 -1.26
CA GLN A 13 12.37 -10.52 -1.52
C GLN A 13 12.94 -11.36 -0.35
N PHE A 14 12.70 -10.95 0.90
CA PHE A 14 13.29 -11.58 2.08
C PHE A 14 12.35 -12.48 2.88
N GLY A 15 11.05 -12.36 2.65
CA GLY A 15 10.01 -13.21 3.23
C GLY A 15 9.39 -14.19 2.23
N GLY A 16 9.60 -13.99 0.94
CA GLY A 16 9.20 -14.91 -0.13
C GLY A 16 7.88 -14.54 -0.80
N VAL A 17 7.83 -14.79 -2.11
CA VAL A 17 6.65 -14.53 -2.97
C VAL A 17 5.42 -15.30 -2.48
N SER A 18 5.59 -16.54 -1.98
CA SER A 18 4.48 -17.36 -1.48
C SER A 18 3.84 -16.82 -0.21
N GLU A 19 4.49 -15.87 0.47
CA GLU A 19 4.02 -15.29 1.72
C GLU A 19 3.58 -13.85 1.53
N TYR A 20 4.38 -12.99 0.91
CA TYR A 20 4.16 -11.53 0.98
C TYR A 20 3.75 -10.86 -0.32
N CYS A 21 3.49 -11.63 -1.39
CA CYS A 21 2.87 -11.05 -2.57
C CYS A 21 1.37 -10.78 -2.33
N ASN A 22 0.79 -9.89 -3.14
CA ASN A 22 -0.63 -9.52 -3.09
C ASN A 22 -1.57 -10.75 -3.02
N TYR A 23 -1.35 -11.71 -3.93
CA TYR A 23 -2.11 -12.96 -3.99
C TYR A 23 -2.01 -13.75 -2.66
N ALA A 24 -0.81 -13.90 -2.11
CA ALA A 24 -0.60 -14.65 -0.87
C ALA A 24 -1.30 -13.99 0.33
N ILE A 25 -1.29 -12.66 0.40
CA ILE A 25 -1.99 -11.89 1.43
C ILE A 25 -3.51 -12.09 1.31
N LEU A 26 -4.09 -11.98 0.11
CA LEU A 26 -5.52 -12.21 -0.12
C LEU A 26 -5.94 -13.65 0.20
N VAL A 27 -5.12 -14.63 -0.17
CA VAL A 27 -5.33 -16.04 0.21
C VAL A 27 -5.32 -16.21 1.73
N ARG A 28 -4.39 -15.56 2.43
CA ARG A 28 -4.35 -15.61 3.90
C ARG A 28 -5.57 -14.95 4.53
N MET A 29 -5.99 -13.79 4.03
CA MET A 29 -7.22 -13.13 4.46
C MET A 29 -8.43 -14.07 4.33
N LEU A 30 -8.63 -14.70 3.15
CA LEU A 30 -9.71 -15.66 2.93
C LEU A 30 -9.61 -16.89 3.84
N LYS A 31 -8.40 -17.40 4.11
CA LYS A 31 -8.19 -18.50 5.07
C LYS A 31 -8.60 -18.08 6.48
N ASN A 32 -8.23 -16.88 6.92
CA ASN A 32 -8.59 -16.35 8.24
C ASN A 32 -10.11 -16.19 8.38
N VAL A 33 -10.78 -15.63 7.37
CA VAL A 33 -12.25 -15.53 7.33
C VAL A 33 -12.88 -16.92 7.36
N ASN A 34 -12.38 -17.86 6.55
CA ASN A 34 -12.95 -19.20 6.49
C ASN A 34 -12.76 -20.03 7.78
N ALA A 35 -11.69 -19.75 8.51
CA ALA A 35 -11.40 -20.33 9.82
C ALA A 35 -12.15 -19.65 10.98
N ASP A 36 -13.02 -18.68 10.69
CA ASP A 36 -13.80 -17.94 11.69
C ASP A 36 -12.93 -17.18 12.70
N LYS A 37 -11.73 -16.74 12.28
CA LYS A 37 -10.73 -16.06 13.13
C LYS A 37 -11.30 -14.80 13.80
N TYR A 38 -12.20 -14.09 13.11
CA TYR A 38 -12.74 -12.80 13.55
C TYR A 38 -14.05 -12.89 14.33
N SER A 39 -14.57 -14.10 14.60
CA SER A 39 -15.75 -14.31 15.46
C SER A 39 -15.58 -13.72 16.86
N VAL A 40 -14.32 -13.66 17.35
CA VAL A 40 -13.97 -13.05 18.64
C VAL A 40 -14.27 -11.54 18.69
N LEU A 41 -14.35 -10.89 17.53
CA LEU A 41 -14.71 -9.48 17.36
C LEU A 41 -16.22 -9.30 17.11
N GLY A 42 -16.98 -10.39 17.12
CA GLY A 42 -18.41 -10.40 16.78
C GLY A 42 -18.70 -10.43 15.28
N PHE A 43 -17.70 -10.63 14.43
CA PHE A 43 -17.90 -10.71 12.98
C PHE A 43 -18.33 -12.11 12.55
N SER A 44 -19.45 -12.20 11.86
CA SER A 44 -19.94 -13.44 11.24
C SER A 44 -19.12 -13.76 10.00
N LYS A 45 -18.65 -15.00 9.88
CA LYS A 45 -18.01 -15.50 8.66
C LYS A 45 -18.84 -15.26 7.40
N LEU A 46 -20.16 -15.44 7.46
CA LEU A 46 -21.03 -15.26 6.30
C LEU A 46 -21.06 -13.80 5.84
N ASP A 47 -21.15 -12.87 6.79
CA ASP A 47 -21.21 -11.44 6.51
C ASP A 47 -19.88 -10.95 5.90
N LEU A 48 -18.74 -11.45 6.42
CA LEU A 48 -17.43 -11.14 5.86
C LEU A 48 -17.28 -11.65 4.42
N LEU A 49 -17.77 -12.86 4.13
CA LEU A 49 -17.76 -13.41 2.77
C LEU A 49 -18.68 -12.62 1.83
N ASP A 50 -19.84 -12.17 2.31
CA ASP A 50 -20.78 -11.36 1.54
C ASP A 50 -20.21 -9.98 1.18
N ILE A 51 -19.50 -9.33 2.12
CA ILE A 51 -18.79 -8.07 1.85
C ILE A 51 -17.72 -8.27 0.76
N LEU A 52 -16.92 -9.34 0.85
CA LEU A 52 -15.87 -9.64 -0.13
C LEU A 52 -16.43 -9.97 -1.51
N ASP A 53 -17.51 -10.76 -1.58
CA ASP A 53 -18.21 -11.07 -2.82
C ASP A 53 -18.86 -9.82 -3.44
N THR A 54 -19.40 -8.93 -2.62
CA THR A 54 -19.94 -7.63 -3.05
C THR A 54 -18.84 -6.74 -3.65
N CYS A 55 -17.66 -6.71 -3.02
CA CYS A 55 -16.49 -6.02 -3.56
C CYS A 55 -16.02 -6.62 -4.89
N GLU A 56 -15.94 -7.94 -5.00
CA GLU A 56 -15.56 -8.63 -6.24
C GLU A 56 -16.55 -8.32 -7.38
N LYS A 57 -17.86 -8.43 -7.12
CA LYS A 57 -18.91 -8.10 -8.10
C LYS A 57 -18.83 -6.65 -8.55
N THR A 58 -18.55 -5.73 -7.63
CA THR A 58 -18.41 -4.32 -7.96
C THR A 58 -17.17 -4.07 -8.80
N ASN A 59 -16.04 -4.68 -8.46
CA ASN A 59 -14.83 -4.61 -9.28
C ASN A 59 -15.05 -5.17 -10.69
N LYS A 60 -15.80 -6.27 -10.86
CA LYS A 60 -16.18 -6.78 -12.18
C LYS A 60 -16.96 -5.74 -13.00
N LYS A 61 -17.94 -5.07 -12.38
CA LYS A 61 -18.68 -3.97 -13.04
C LYS A 61 -17.76 -2.81 -13.42
N ILE A 62 -16.77 -2.47 -12.58
CA ILE A 62 -15.78 -1.42 -12.89
C ILE A 62 -14.96 -1.83 -14.12
N ILE A 63 -14.41 -3.05 -14.13
CA ILE A 63 -13.61 -3.63 -15.23
C ILE A 63 -14.42 -3.64 -16.55
N GLN A 64 -15.69 -4.04 -16.48
CA GLN A 64 -16.59 -4.11 -17.64
C GLN A 64 -17.17 -2.76 -18.06
N ASN A 65 -16.84 -1.67 -17.34
CA ASN A 65 -17.38 -0.34 -17.56
C ASN A 65 -18.93 -0.28 -17.45
N GLU A 66 -19.50 -1.09 -16.56
CA GLU A 66 -20.94 -1.18 -16.28
C GLU A 66 -21.38 -0.28 -15.12
N VAL A 67 -20.42 0.25 -14.36
CA VAL A 67 -20.66 1.22 -13.29
C VAL A 67 -19.76 2.45 -13.47
N GLY A 68 -20.32 3.61 -13.17
CA GLY A 68 -19.65 4.90 -13.19
C GLY A 68 -19.80 5.62 -11.86
N ILE A 69 -19.26 6.84 -11.81
CA ILE A 69 -19.50 7.78 -10.73
C ILE A 69 -20.65 8.72 -11.11
N PRO A 70 -21.42 9.25 -10.14
CA PRO A 70 -22.40 10.30 -10.42
C PRO A 70 -21.76 11.54 -11.06
N GLU A 71 -22.43 12.14 -12.05
CA GLU A 71 -21.93 13.31 -12.81
C GLU A 71 -21.77 14.59 -11.96
N GLU A 72 -22.34 14.60 -10.76
CA GLU A 72 -22.49 15.79 -9.92
C GLU A 72 -21.21 16.21 -9.19
N ASN A 73 -20.12 15.42 -9.28
CA ASN A 73 -18.87 15.67 -8.56
C ASN A 73 -17.61 15.37 -9.41
N ASP A 74 -16.61 16.25 -9.32
CA ASP A 74 -15.30 16.07 -9.97
C ASP A 74 -14.41 15.09 -9.18
N TYR A 75 -14.71 13.79 -9.29
CA TYR A 75 -13.87 12.73 -8.71
C TYR A 75 -12.76 12.28 -9.67
N LEU A 76 -11.97 13.23 -10.19
CA LEU A 76 -10.94 12.95 -11.20
C LEU A 76 -10.02 11.77 -10.84
N PHE A 77 -9.49 11.74 -9.60
CA PHE A 77 -8.61 10.64 -9.16
C PHE A 77 -9.32 9.28 -9.15
N LEU A 78 -10.59 9.24 -8.72
CA LEU A 78 -11.37 8.00 -8.75
C LEU A 78 -11.60 7.53 -10.19
N GLN A 79 -11.90 8.44 -11.11
CA GLN A 79 -12.03 8.12 -12.54
C GLN A 79 -10.71 7.58 -13.12
N MET A 80 -9.57 8.16 -12.73
CA MET A 80 -8.25 7.69 -13.14
C MET A 80 -7.97 6.26 -12.64
N GLU A 81 -8.30 5.97 -11.38
CA GLU A 81 -8.15 4.63 -10.79
C GLU A 81 -9.08 3.61 -11.45
N MET A 82 -10.36 3.94 -11.68
CA MET A 82 -11.27 3.07 -12.43
C MET A 82 -10.75 2.80 -13.86
N ALA A 83 -10.18 3.82 -14.51
CA ALA A 83 -9.56 3.65 -15.82
C ALA A 83 -8.30 2.78 -15.77
N ARG A 84 -7.50 2.85 -14.69
CA ARG A 84 -6.35 1.95 -14.46
C ARG A 84 -6.82 0.51 -14.31
N VAL A 85 -7.79 0.25 -13.44
CA VAL A 85 -8.39 -1.08 -13.19
C VAL A 85 -8.88 -1.72 -14.49
N ARG A 86 -9.59 -0.97 -15.34
CA ARG A 86 -10.06 -1.43 -16.67
C ARG A 86 -8.93 -1.81 -17.63
N ARG A 87 -7.75 -1.20 -17.51
CA ARG A 87 -6.57 -1.53 -18.34
C ARG A 87 -5.78 -2.71 -17.78
N MET A 88 -5.77 -2.89 -16.46
CA MET A 88 -4.94 -3.88 -15.78
C MET A 88 -5.59 -5.26 -15.71
N TYR A 89 -6.91 -5.33 -15.57
CA TYR A 89 -7.63 -6.58 -15.32
C TYR A 89 -8.48 -7.00 -16.51
N THR A 90 -8.89 -8.27 -16.48
CA THR A 90 -9.81 -8.87 -17.46
C THR A 90 -11.15 -9.17 -16.80
N SER A 91 -12.21 -9.38 -17.59
CA SER A 91 -13.54 -9.69 -17.05
C SER A 91 -13.59 -10.95 -16.18
N ASP A 92 -12.63 -11.85 -16.37
CA ASP A 92 -12.55 -13.13 -15.64
C ASP A 92 -11.72 -13.01 -14.35
N SER A 93 -11.15 -11.84 -14.05
CA SER A 93 -10.40 -11.58 -12.83
C SER A 93 -11.29 -11.78 -11.59
N SER A 94 -10.78 -12.56 -10.63
CA SER A 94 -11.41 -12.87 -9.36
C SER A 94 -10.89 -11.97 -8.24
N LEU A 95 -11.45 -12.14 -7.03
CA LEU A 95 -10.96 -11.47 -5.82
C LEU A 95 -9.45 -11.63 -5.60
N LEU A 96 -8.88 -12.79 -5.96
CA LEU A 96 -7.46 -13.07 -5.74
C LEU A 96 -6.53 -12.44 -6.78
N ASP A 97 -7.08 -11.92 -7.88
CA ASP A 97 -6.33 -11.37 -9.02
C ASP A 97 -6.19 -9.84 -8.94
N ILE A 98 -7.00 -9.18 -8.11
CA ILE A 98 -7.00 -7.72 -7.95
C ILE A 98 -6.06 -7.27 -6.82
N GLY A 99 -5.66 -5.99 -6.84
CA GLY A 99 -4.87 -5.38 -5.77
C GLY A 99 -5.66 -5.22 -4.47
N LEU A 100 -4.96 -5.19 -3.33
CA LEU A 100 -5.58 -4.92 -2.03
C LEU A 100 -6.36 -3.59 -2.03
N GLU A 101 -5.77 -2.54 -2.60
CA GLU A 101 -6.35 -1.21 -2.70
C GLU A 101 -7.61 -1.16 -3.58
N ASP A 102 -7.76 -2.08 -4.53
CA ASP A 102 -8.92 -2.14 -5.43
C ASP A 102 -10.18 -2.65 -4.70
N LEU A 103 -10.04 -3.26 -3.52
CA LEU A 103 -11.19 -3.53 -2.63
C LEU A 103 -11.80 -2.23 -2.11
N PHE A 104 -10.96 -1.27 -1.73
CA PHE A 104 -11.42 0.03 -1.26
C PHE A 104 -11.97 0.89 -2.39
N LEU A 105 -11.47 0.70 -3.61
CA LEU A 105 -12.05 1.31 -4.81
C LEU A 105 -13.50 0.83 -5.02
N ALA A 106 -13.74 -0.47 -4.89
CA ALA A 106 -15.09 -1.03 -4.98
C ALA A 106 -16.03 -0.47 -3.91
N VAL A 107 -15.58 -0.36 -2.66
CA VAL A 107 -16.38 0.22 -1.58
C VAL A 107 -16.72 1.69 -1.82
N GLU A 108 -15.79 2.47 -2.36
CA GLU A 108 -16.11 3.87 -2.71
C GLU A 108 -17.17 3.95 -3.81
N VAL A 109 -17.02 3.14 -4.87
CA VAL A 109 -17.99 3.12 -5.97
C VAL A 109 -19.38 2.73 -5.45
N LEU A 110 -19.47 1.81 -4.49
CA LEU A 110 -20.72 1.47 -3.81
C LEU A 110 -21.26 2.64 -2.99
N TYR A 111 -20.41 3.30 -2.20
CA TYR A 111 -20.79 4.46 -1.39
C TYR A 111 -21.38 5.58 -2.27
N LEU A 112 -20.73 5.92 -3.39
CA LEU A 112 -21.18 6.99 -4.28
C LEU A 112 -22.48 6.65 -5.03
N ASN A 113 -22.75 5.37 -5.26
CA ASN A 113 -23.96 4.89 -5.92
C ASN A 113 -25.07 4.49 -4.92
N SER A 114 -24.85 4.67 -3.62
CA SER A 114 -25.82 4.35 -2.56
C SER A 114 -27.02 5.30 -2.59
N LEU A 115 -28.23 4.74 -2.51
CA LEU A 115 -29.48 5.50 -2.63
C LEU A 115 -29.95 6.13 -1.31
N ASN A 116 -29.42 5.68 -0.18
CA ASN A 116 -29.82 6.13 1.15
C ASN A 116 -28.60 6.24 2.09
N ASP A 117 -28.80 6.87 3.26
CA ASP A 117 -27.73 7.10 4.24
C ASP A 117 -27.32 5.82 5.00
N GLU A 118 -28.20 4.83 5.07
CA GLU A 118 -27.93 3.54 5.72
C GLU A 118 -26.87 2.76 4.92
N ASP A 119 -27.04 2.65 3.60
CA ASP A 119 -26.09 2.02 2.68
C ASP A 119 -24.73 2.74 2.70
N ARG A 120 -24.75 4.08 2.72
CA ARG A 120 -23.53 4.90 2.84
C ARG A 120 -22.80 4.62 4.14
N SER A 121 -23.53 4.59 5.26
CA SER A 121 -22.98 4.31 6.58
C SER A 121 -22.40 2.89 6.65
N PHE A 122 -23.06 1.92 6.01
CA PHE A 122 -22.56 0.56 5.91
C PHE A 122 -21.28 0.48 5.09
N CYS A 123 -21.16 1.18 3.96
CA CYS A 123 -19.92 1.22 3.17
C CYS A 123 -18.74 1.76 3.99
N GLN A 124 -18.95 2.85 4.74
CA GLN A 124 -17.93 3.41 5.63
C GLN A 124 -17.53 2.43 6.74
N TYR A 125 -18.51 1.79 7.37
CA TYR A 125 -18.27 0.75 8.38
C TYR A 125 -17.51 -0.46 7.81
N ALA A 126 -17.92 -0.96 6.65
CA ALA A 126 -17.28 -2.09 5.97
C ALA A 126 -15.84 -1.77 5.60
N LYS A 127 -15.55 -0.53 5.18
CA LYS A 127 -14.20 -0.05 4.92
C LYS A 127 -13.34 0.01 6.19
N ASP A 128 -13.76 0.82 7.16
CA ASP A 128 -12.91 1.26 8.28
C ASP A 128 -12.82 0.23 9.40
N GLU A 129 -13.92 -0.48 9.70
CA GLU A 129 -14.01 -1.37 10.86
C GLU A 129 -13.90 -2.86 10.47
N ILE A 130 -14.02 -3.20 9.18
CA ILE A 130 -13.93 -4.59 8.68
C ILE A 130 -12.74 -4.78 7.72
N LEU A 131 -12.82 -4.26 6.50
CA LEU A 131 -11.90 -4.61 5.41
C LEU A 131 -10.46 -4.21 5.71
N GLN A 132 -10.21 -2.94 6.07
CA GLN A 132 -8.87 -2.49 6.42
C GLN A 132 -8.28 -3.31 7.58
N PRO A 133 -8.97 -3.48 8.73
CA PRO A 133 -8.50 -4.33 9.82
C PRO A 133 -8.13 -5.76 9.40
N ILE A 134 -8.98 -6.47 8.65
CA ILE A 134 -8.72 -7.87 8.27
C ILE A 134 -7.61 -8.00 7.23
N ILE A 135 -7.44 -7.01 6.34
CA ILE A 135 -6.34 -7.00 5.38
C ILE A 135 -5.02 -6.73 6.12
N LEU A 136 -5.00 -5.77 7.06
CA LEU A 136 -3.84 -5.52 7.93
C LEU A 136 -3.44 -6.77 8.73
N ASP A 137 -4.41 -7.54 9.25
CA ASP A 137 -4.14 -8.84 9.89
C ASP A 137 -3.47 -9.84 8.93
N ALA A 138 -3.95 -9.92 7.68
CA ALA A 138 -3.40 -10.81 6.67
C ALA A 138 -1.97 -10.41 6.25
N ILE A 139 -1.66 -9.12 6.22
CA ILE A 139 -0.30 -8.60 6.01
C ILE A 139 0.59 -8.92 7.22
N TYR A 140 0.09 -8.67 8.43
CA TYR A 140 0.82 -8.87 9.68
C TYR A 140 1.32 -10.31 9.85
N ASN A 141 0.57 -11.29 9.31
CA ASN A 141 0.96 -12.71 9.23
C ASN A 141 1.41 -13.26 10.60
N ASP A 142 0.59 -13.04 11.62
CA ASP A 142 0.84 -13.43 13.01
C ASP A 142 2.20 -12.94 13.54
N GLY A 143 2.62 -11.75 13.10
CA GLY A 143 3.87 -11.07 13.52
C GLY A 143 5.10 -11.51 12.75
N LYS A 144 5.02 -12.55 11.90
CA LYS A 144 6.17 -13.06 11.13
C LYS A 144 6.75 -12.03 10.18
N ILE A 145 5.93 -11.09 9.69
CA ILE A 145 6.40 -10.00 8.83
C ILE A 145 7.45 -9.12 9.54
N ASN A 146 7.40 -8.97 10.87
CA ASN A 146 8.37 -8.15 11.61
C ASN A 146 9.71 -8.86 11.87
N GLU A 147 9.89 -10.07 11.33
CA GLU A 147 11.13 -10.84 11.52
C GLU A 147 11.97 -10.96 10.25
N LEU A 148 11.55 -10.36 9.14
CA LEU A 148 12.24 -10.49 7.84
C LEU A 148 13.62 -9.86 7.84
N TYR A 149 13.86 -8.85 8.69
CA TYR A 149 15.19 -8.24 8.85
C TYR A 149 16.27 -9.27 9.24
N LYS A 150 15.89 -10.36 9.92
CA LYS A 150 16.82 -11.46 10.27
C LYS A 150 17.37 -12.17 9.03
N ASN A 151 16.70 -12.04 7.89
CA ASN A 151 17.12 -12.60 6.61
C ASN A 151 17.90 -11.59 5.75
N TYR A 152 18.09 -10.35 6.20
CA TYR A 152 18.81 -9.33 5.44
C TYR A 152 20.32 -9.60 5.49
N PRO A 153 21.00 -9.75 4.34
CA PRO A 153 22.45 -9.89 4.34
C PRO A 153 23.16 -8.61 4.78
N ASP A 154 24.33 -8.72 5.39
CA ASP A 154 25.13 -7.57 5.84
C ASP A 154 25.41 -6.55 4.72
N SER A 155 25.51 -7.03 3.47
CA SER A 155 25.67 -6.18 2.30
C SER A 155 24.45 -5.30 2.05
N PHE A 156 23.24 -5.84 2.25
CA PHE A 156 21.99 -5.09 2.13
C PHE A 156 21.81 -4.13 3.30
N VAL A 157 22.13 -4.55 4.52
CA VAL A 157 22.09 -3.66 5.70
C VAL A 157 23.03 -2.47 5.52
N ARG A 158 24.25 -2.69 5.02
CA ARG A 158 25.19 -1.60 4.67
C ARG A 158 24.65 -0.69 3.57
N TYR A 159 23.91 -1.25 2.59
CA TYR A 159 23.22 -0.43 1.60
C TYR A 159 22.15 0.46 2.24
N LEU A 160 21.29 -0.08 3.12
CA LEU A 160 20.29 0.72 3.84
C LEU A 160 20.96 1.84 4.64
N LYS A 161 21.99 1.51 5.44
CA LYS A 161 22.78 2.46 6.25
C LYS A 161 23.55 3.52 5.43
N SER A 162 23.66 3.36 4.10
CA SER A 162 24.32 4.35 3.23
C SER A 162 23.42 5.53 2.82
N HIS A 163 22.15 5.53 3.24
CA HIS A 163 21.19 6.59 2.94
C HIS A 163 21.09 7.58 4.10
N ASP A 164 20.71 8.81 3.78
CA ASP A 164 20.48 9.86 4.79
C ASP A 164 19.10 9.72 5.44
N ALA A 165 18.12 9.15 4.73
CA ALA A 165 16.77 8.90 5.20
C ALA A 165 16.10 7.79 4.37
N ILE A 166 15.22 7.01 5.02
CA ILE A 166 14.42 5.97 4.37
C ILE A 166 12.93 6.25 4.61
N PHE A 167 12.12 6.17 3.57
CA PHE A 167 10.66 6.23 3.64
C PHE A 167 10.11 4.86 3.24
N THR A 168 9.16 4.34 4.00
CA THR A 168 8.58 3.01 3.74
C THR A 168 7.06 3.09 3.63
N LEU A 169 6.54 2.37 2.65
CA LEU A 169 5.11 2.08 2.47
C LEU A 169 4.70 0.82 3.26
N ASN A 170 5.66 0.09 3.82
CA ASN A 170 5.40 -1.12 4.59
C ASN A 170 5.07 -0.76 6.04
N TYR A 171 4.24 -1.60 6.66
CA TYR A 171 3.74 -1.39 8.02
C TYR A 171 4.63 -2.06 9.10
N ASP A 172 5.49 -3.00 8.71
CA ASP A 172 6.44 -3.68 9.61
C ASP A 172 7.63 -2.79 9.99
N THR A 173 8.43 -3.24 10.96
CA THR A 173 9.60 -2.49 11.47
C THR A 173 10.95 -3.14 11.10
N ASN A 174 11.01 -3.84 9.96
CA ASN A 174 12.22 -4.56 9.56
C ASN A 174 13.40 -3.63 9.27
N ILE A 175 13.15 -2.46 8.70
CA ILE A 175 14.21 -1.54 8.29
C ILE A 175 14.84 -0.90 9.51
N GLU A 176 14.02 -0.46 10.47
CA GLU A 176 14.41 0.07 11.77
C GLU A 176 15.28 -0.95 12.51
N SER A 177 14.82 -2.21 12.54
CA SER A 177 15.54 -3.31 13.16
C SER A 177 16.89 -3.57 12.49
N ALA A 178 16.98 -3.42 11.17
CA ALA A 178 18.21 -3.62 10.41
C ALA A 178 19.20 -2.44 10.53
N VAL A 179 18.70 -1.21 10.55
CA VAL A 179 19.55 0.00 10.61
C VAL A 179 19.88 0.44 12.03
N GLU A 180 19.22 -0.13 13.04
CA GLU A 180 19.49 0.09 14.47
C GLU A 180 19.51 1.58 14.87
N GLY A 181 18.67 2.40 14.21
CA GLY A 181 18.57 3.84 14.45
C GLY A 181 19.68 4.69 13.81
N GLU A 182 20.60 4.12 13.03
CA GLU A 182 21.64 4.88 12.32
C GLU A 182 21.07 5.76 11.20
N VAL A 183 19.92 5.37 10.64
CA VAL A 183 19.23 6.10 9.58
C VAL A 183 17.78 6.32 10.03
N PRO A 184 17.23 7.54 9.91
CA PRO A 184 15.82 7.78 10.19
C PRO A 184 14.94 7.06 9.17
N VAL A 185 13.92 6.37 9.67
CA VAL A 185 12.91 5.65 8.86
C VAL A 185 11.54 6.26 9.12
N TYR A 186 10.81 6.55 8.04
CA TYR A 186 9.49 7.20 8.07
C TYR A 186 8.43 6.32 7.43
N HIS A 187 7.37 5.98 8.18
CA HIS A 187 6.26 5.16 7.72
C HIS A 187 5.15 6.03 7.09
N ILE A 188 5.24 6.26 5.78
CA ILE A 188 4.26 7.12 5.08
C ILE A 188 2.87 6.47 4.98
N HIS A 189 2.76 5.16 5.21
CA HIS A 189 1.49 4.42 5.29
C HIS A 189 1.12 3.99 6.71
N GLY A 190 1.87 4.43 7.73
CA GLY A 190 1.68 3.99 9.12
C GLY A 190 2.42 2.70 9.45
N CYS A 191 2.37 2.31 10.72
CA CYS A 191 3.21 1.26 11.30
C CYS A 191 2.37 0.37 12.22
N PHE A 192 2.56 -0.96 12.19
CA PHE A 192 1.86 -1.89 13.09
C PHE A 192 2.08 -1.60 14.58
N SER A 193 3.19 -0.94 14.91
CA SER A 193 3.55 -0.55 16.28
C SER A 193 2.89 0.74 16.74
N ASP A 194 2.36 1.55 15.81
CA ASP A 194 1.70 2.81 16.10
C ASP A 194 0.19 2.63 16.09
N TYR A 195 -0.44 2.75 17.25
CA TYR A 195 -1.87 2.53 17.38
C TYR A 195 -2.69 3.77 17.01
N ALA A 196 -3.85 3.55 16.39
CA ALA A 196 -4.84 4.62 16.23
C ALA A 196 -5.41 5.02 17.59
N LYS A 197 -5.85 6.28 17.75
CA LYS A 197 -6.43 6.81 19.01
C LYS A 197 -7.63 5.99 19.53
N LYS A 198 -8.29 5.21 18.67
CA LYS A 198 -9.46 4.36 18.99
C LYS A 198 -9.10 2.96 19.55
N THR A 199 -7.87 2.71 20.00
CA THR A 199 -7.41 1.35 20.39
C THR A 199 -7.72 0.94 21.83
N GLU A 200 -8.22 1.84 22.66
CA GLU A 200 -8.72 1.48 23.99
C GLU A 200 -9.97 0.59 23.84
N ARG A 201 -9.78 -0.74 23.94
CA ARG A 201 -10.77 -1.86 24.04
C ARG A 201 -10.50 -3.05 23.09
N LYS A 202 -9.40 -3.09 22.35
CA LYS A 202 -9.19 -4.14 21.33
C LYS A 202 -8.41 -5.35 21.88
N ILE A 203 -8.69 -6.53 21.34
CA ILE A 203 -8.12 -7.80 21.78
C ILE A 203 -6.62 -7.80 21.49
N GLU A 204 -5.79 -8.11 22.50
CA GLU A 204 -4.33 -7.99 22.43
C GLU A 204 -3.72 -8.75 21.24
N SER A 205 -4.23 -9.94 20.93
CA SER A 205 -3.74 -10.75 19.80
C SER A 205 -4.11 -10.21 18.42
N LEU A 206 -4.99 -9.19 18.35
CA LEU A 206 -5.50 -8.57 17.12
C LEU A 206 -5.29 -7.05 17.09
N LYS A 207 -4.52 -6.50 18.04
CA LYS A 207 -4.34 -5.05 18.18
C LYS A 207 -3.71 -4.39 16.95
N HIS A 208 -2.86 -5.12 16.22
CA HIS A 208 -2.19 -4.66 15.00
C HIS A 208 -3.18 -4.29 13.88
N MET A 209 -4.38 -4.88 13.88
CA MET A 209 -5.45 -4.54 12.94
C MET A 209 -5.91 -3.08 13.05
N TYR A 210 -5.54 -2.43 14.14
CA TYR A 210 -5.99 -1.10 14.52
C TYR A 210 -4.81 -0.17 14.78
N CYS A 211 -3.69 -0.45 14.09
CA CYS A 211 -2.62 0.49 13.92
C CYS A 211 -3.09 1.72 13.14
N ASN A 212 -2.21 2.70 12.99
CA ASN A 212 -2.40 3.87 12.13
C ASN A 212 -2.14 3.56 10.64
N GLY A 213 -2.23 2.29 10.23
CA GLY A 213 -2.07 1.89 8.83
C GLY A 213 -3.10 2.56 7.93
N ILE A 214 -2.69 3.10 6.79
CA ILE A 214 -3.59 3.72 5.81
C ILE A 214 -3.69 2.85 4.57
N MET A 215 -4.86 2.23 4.37
CA MET A 215 -5.17 1.39 3.22
C MET A 215 -6.23 2.04 2.35
N SER A 216 -5.81 2.96 1.47
CA SER A 216 -6.75 3.68 0.60
C SER A 216 -6.14 4.03 -0.75
N TRP A 217 -6.99 4.14 -1.77
CA TRP A 217 -6.62 4.78 -3.04
C TRP A 217 -6.88 6.30 -2.97
N TYR A 218 -7.63 6.77 -1.96
CA TYR A 218 -8.04 8.16 -1.84
C TYR A 218 -6.99 9.02 -1.14
N TRP A 219 -6.58 10.06 -1.84
CA TRP A 219 -5.46 10.89 -1.47
C TRP A 219 -5.68 11.72 -0.21
N LEU A 220 -6.90 12.15 0.14
CA LEU A 220 -7.12 12.91 1.38
C LEU A 220 -6.95 12.03 2.63
N GLU A 221 -7.23 10.74 2.52
CA GLU A 221 -7.07 9.82 3.64
C GLU A 221 -5.60 9.48 3.87
N LYS A 222 -4.84 9.28 2.78
CA LYS A 222 -3.39 9.07 2.86
C LYS A 222 -2.63 10.36 3.14
N PHE A 223 -3.09 11.43 2.50
CA PHE A 223 -2.34 12.64 2.26
C PHE A 223 -3.19 13.94 2.32
N GLY A 224 -4.19 14.02 3.19
CA GLY A 224 -5.05 15.21 3.34
C GLY A 224 -4.73 16.04 4.58
N ASP A 225 -4.84 15.43 5.77
CA ASP A 225 -4.58 16.08 7.06
C ASP A 225 -3.11 15.98 7.52
N GLU A 226 -2.21 15.62 6.60
CA GLU A 226 -0.85 15.14 6.85
C GLU A 226 0.08 16.01 7.68
N GLU A 227 -0.11 17.34 7.65
CA GLU A 227 0.75 18.22 8.45
C GLU A 227 0.44 18.10 9.95
N LEU A 228 -0.69 17.49 10.30
CA LEU A 228 -1.16 17.38 11.68
C LEU A 228 -0.64 16.14 12.41
N ASP A 229 -0.21 15.09 11.68
CA ASP A 229 0.29 13.85 12.28
C ASP A 229 1.72 13.55 11.84
N SER A 230 2.67 13.96 12.69
CA SER A 230 4.11 13.80 12.45
C SER A 230 4.56 12.35 12.31
N ARG A 231 3.73 11.36 12.68
CA ARG A 231 4.10 9.93 12.58
C ARG A 231 4.29 9.46 11.14
N TYR A 232 3.63 10.10 10.18
CA TYR A 232 3.73 9.71 8.76
C TYR A 232 4.94 10.34 8.04
N GLY A 233 5.72 11.20 8.68
CA GLY A 233 6.94 11.77 8.09
C GLY A 233 6.72 12.61 6.83
N ILE A 234 5.54 13.20 6.65
CA ILE A 234 5.19 13.93 5.42
C ILE A 234 5.98 15.23 5.28
N SER A 235 6.27 15.91 6.39
CA SER A 235 7.11 17.11 6.37
C SER A 235 8.50 16.78 5.81
N GLU A 236 9.05 15.64 6.22
CA GLU A 236 10.34 15.12 5.80
C GLU A 236 10.31 14.68 4.35
N LEU A 237 9.23 14.00 3.92
CA LEU A 237 9.00 13.61 2.52
C LEU A 237 8.98 14.85 1.60
N LYS A 238 8.26 15.90 1.99
CA LYS A 238 8.21 17.18 1.25
C LYS A 238 9.59 17.82 1.15
N ASN A 239 10.47 17.57 2.12
CA ASN A 239 11.81 18.16 2.21
C ASN A 239 12.93 17.36 1.55
N ILE A 240 12.61 16.25 0.88
CA ILE A 240 13.59 15.51 0.08
C ILE A 240 14.29 16.45 -0.92
N ASP A 241 15.60 16.30 -1.06
CA ASP A 241 16.43 16.99 -2.04
C ASP A 241 17.43 16.05 -2.72
N GLY A 242 18.01 16.50 -3.83
CA GLY A 242 19.13 15.80 -4.45
C GLY A 242 18.71 14.52 -5.16
N HIS A 243 18.87 13.36 -4.53
CA HIS A 243 18.69 12.06 -5.17
C HIS A 243 17.73 11.17 -4.39
N VAL A 244 16.81 10.52 -5.10
CA VAL A 244 15.88 9.54 -4.55
C VAL A 244 16.01 8.19 -5.25
N GLU A 245 16.07 7.11 -4.48
CA GLU A 245 16.00 5.73 -4.96
C GLU A 245 14.61 5.17 -4.65
N LEU A 246 13.93 4.56 -5.63
CA LEU A 246 12.62 3.92 -5.49
C LEU A 246 12.77 2.41 -5.65
N LEU A 247 12.68 1.65 -4.56
CA LEU A 247 13.00 0.23 -4.49
C LEU A 247 11.79 -0.62 -4.07
N GLY A 248 11.50 -1.68 -4.82
CA GLY A 248 10.43 -2.62 -4.45
C GLY A 248 9.02 -2.01 -4.55
N MET A 249 8.84 -1.00 -5.40
CA MET A 249 7.56 -0.32 -5.64
C MET A 249 7.05 -0.58 -7.05
N SER A 250 5.79 -0.99 -7.15
CA SER A 250 5.05 -1.00 -8.41
C SER A 250 4.80 0.43 -8.90
N PRO A 251 4.86 0.71 -10.21
CA PRO A 251 4.55 2.04 -10.74
C PRO A 251 3.05 2.36 -10.65
N CYS A 252 2.21 1.35 -10.42
CA CYS A 252 0.79 1.52 -10.17
C CYS A 252 0.46 1.71 -8.68
N ASN A 253 1.48 1.68 -7.80
CA ASN A 253 1.27 1.93 -6.37
C ASN A 253 1.29 3.42 -6.12
N ASP A 254 0.27 3.91 -5.43
CA ASP A 254 0.29 5.21 -4.78
C ASP A 254 0.69 6.38 -5.70
N GLU A 255 -0.18 6.65 -6.69
CA GLU A 255 -0.04 7.76 -7.66
C GLU A 255 0.37 9.08 -6.98
N GLN A 256 -0.17 9.33 -5.79
CA GLN A 256 0.01 10.56 -5.05
C GLN A 256 1.42 10.74 -4.53
N LEU A 257 2.07 9.66 -4.10
CA LEU A 257 3.50 9.68 -3.78
C LEU A 257 4.31 10.13 -5.01
N PHE A 258 4.02 9.60 -6.21
CA PHE A 258 4.72 10.02 -7.41
C PHE A 258 4.44 11.48 -7.80
N ILE A 259 3.20 11.96 -7.64
CA ILE A 259 2.87 13.37 -7.83
C ILE A 259 3.70 14.25 -6.89
N ARG A 260 3.78 13.93 -5.59
CA ARG A 260 4.58 14.68 -4.62
C ARG A 260 6.07 14.71 -4.97
N LEU A 261 6.62 13.58 -5.42
CA LEU A 261 8.01 13.51 -5.89
C LEU A 261 8.23 14.36 -7.15
N MET A 262 7.29 14.31 -8.10
CA MET A 262 7.34 15.09 -9.34
C MET A 262 7.20 16.60 -9.10
N GLU A 263 6.39 17.02 -8.14
CA GLU A 263 6.22 18.43 -7.79
C GLU A 263 7.41 19.01 -7.01
N ASN A 264 8.16 18.16 -6.30
CA ASN A 264 9.30 18.58 -5.52
C ASN A 264 10.54 18.89 -6.37
N LYS A 265 10.65 20.14 -6.82
CA LYS A 265 11.77 20.68 -7.63
C LYS A 265 13.17 20.60 -6.97
N ARG A 266 13.27 20.23 -5.69
CA ARG A 266 14.56 20.02 -5.01
C ARG A 266 15.18 18.68 -5.36
N ILE A 267 14.37 17.71 -5.76
CA ILE A 267 14.84 16.43 -6.30
C ILE A 267 15.48 16.69 -7.68
N LYS A 268 16.67 16.15 -7.89
CA LYS A 268 17.49 16.36 -9.09
C LYS A 268 17.63 15.10 -9.94
N SER A 269 17.44 13.93 -9.33
CA SER A 269 17.52 12.65 -10.02
C SER A 269 16.78 11.56 -9.25
N CYS A 270 16.31 10.56 -9.97
CA CYS A 270 15.58 9.42 -9.43
C CYS A 270 16.13 8.12 -10.02
N ASP A 271 16.44 7.15 -9.17
CA ASP A 271 16.69 5.77 -9.61
C ASP A 271 15.44 4.93 -9.34
N TYR A 272 14.85 4.36 -10.39
CA TYR A 272 13.69 3.49 -10.26
C TYR A 272 14.08 2.03 -10.51
N TYR A 273 13.91 1.18 -9.49
CA TYR A 273 14.22 -0.25 -9.58
C TYR A 273 13.00 -1.05 -10.05
N TYR A 274 12.88 -1.23 -11.36
CA TYR A 274 11.76 -1.93 -11.99
C TYR A 274 11.87 -3.45 -11.86
N PHE A 275 10.73 -4.14 -11.72
CA PHE A 275 10.66 -5.60 -11.77
C PHE A 275 10.56 -6.10 -13.20
N ASP A 276 9.65 -5.52 -13.98
CA ASP A 276 9.46 -5.79 -15.40
C ASP A 276 9.63 -4.53 -16.26
N ARG A 277 9.90 -4.72 -17.56
CA ARG A 277 10.20 -3.59 -18.47
C ARG A 277 9.01 -2.66 -18.67
N SER A 278 7.78 -3.19 -18.56
CA SER A 278 6.56 -2.38 -18.54
C SER A 278 6.60 -1.33 -17.43
N ASP A 279 7.13 -1.70 -16.26
CA ASP A 279 7.14 -0.80 -15.11
C ASP A 279 8.07 0.39 -15.34
N ALA A 280 9.20 0.13 -15.99
CA ALA A 280 10.17 1.15 -16.40
C ALA A 280 9.59 2.15 -17.42
N ILE A 281 8.56 1.76 -18.18
CA ILE A 281 7.82 2.62 -19.11
C ILE A 281 6.74 3.39 -18.33
N GLU A 282 6.00 2.69 -17.46
CA GLU A 282 4.89 3.26 -16.70
C GLU A 282 5.35 4.36 -15.75
N ILE A 283 6.44 4.14 -15.00
CA ILE A 283 6.98 5.12 -14.04
C ILE A 283 7.27 6.50 -14.67
N ARG A 284 7.60 6.53 -15.98
CA ARG A 284 7.90 7.77 -16.70
C ARG A 284 6.67 8.62 -16.97
N LYS A 285 5.47 8.03 -16.91
CA LYS A 285 4.21 8.77 -16.98
C LYS A 285 3.93 9.52 -15.69
N HIS A 286 4.29 8.91 -14.56
CA HIS A 286 4.10 9.48 -13.22
C HIS A 286 5.17 10.52 -12.88
N LEU A 287 6.46 10.16 -13.00
CA LEU A 287 7.59 11.05 -12.72
C LEU A 287 7.96 11.91 -13.94
N CYS A 288 6.98 12.65 -14.46
CA CYS A 288 7.17 13.49 -15.65
C CYS A 288 7.77 14.87 -15.31
N GLY A 289 7.70 15.81 -16.26
CA GLY A 289 8.15 17.19 -16.05
C GLY A 289 9.65 17.32 -15.79
N HIS A 290 10.01 17.96 -14.67
CA HIS A 290 11.40 18.31 -14.36
C HIS A 290 12.29 17.08 -14.10
N LEU A 291 11.72 15.92 -13.74
CA LEU A 291 12.45 14.67 -13.53
C LEU A 291 12.51 13.78 -14.77
N ALA A 292 11.75 14.05 -15.84
CA ALA A 292 11.60 13.13 -16.97
C ALA A 292 12.95 12.70 -17.61
N GLY A 293 13.91 13.64 -17.70
CA GLY A 293 15.26 13.41 -18.21
C GLY A 293 16.27 12.89 -17.17
N HIS A 294 15.86 12.74 -15.92
CA HIS A 294 16.72 12.44 -14.77
C HIS A 294 16.31 11.14 -14.04
N ILE A 295 15.52 10.29 -14.70
CA ILE A 295 15.15 8.96 -14.22
C ILE A 295 16.09 7.90 -14.80
N THR A 296 16.80 7.20 -13.93
CA THR A 296 17.58 6.01 -14.26
C THR A 296 16.78 4.76 -13.93
N ASN A 297 16.41 3.99 -14.94
CA ASN A 297 15.72 2.71 -14.76
C ASN A 297 16.74 1.60 -14.49
N LYS A 298 16.62 0.92 -13.35
CA LYS A 298 17.50 -0.17 -12.92
C LYS A 298 16.70 -1.46 -12.74
N SER A 299 17.25 -2.62 -13.12
CA SER A 299 16.57 -3.89 -12.88
C SER A 299 16.67 -4.28 -11.41
N VAL A 300 15.53 -4.43 -10.73
CA VAL A 300 15.49 -4.88 -9.34
C VAL A 300 16.02 -6.31 -9.18
N LYS A 301 15.80 -7.17 -10.19
CA LYS A 301 16.34 -8.54 -10.24
C LYS A 301 17.88 -8.55 -10.19
N ASN A 302 18.52 -7.59 -10.87
CA ASN A 302 19.98 -7.44 -10.80
C ASN A 302 20.45 -6.77 -9.51
N PHE A 303 19.64 -5.88 -8.95
CA PHE A 303 19.90 -5.31 -7.62
C PHE A 303 19.93 -6.41 -6.57
N TRP A 304 18.88 -7.24 -6.47
CA TRP A 304 18.80 -8.32 -5.49
C TRP A 304 19.98 -9.29 -5.60
N LYS A 305 20.36 -9.72 -6.81
CA LYS A 305 21.54 -10.59 -7.01
C LYS A 305 22.83 -10.05 -6.38
N ARG A 306 23.00 -8.73 -6.25
CA ARG A 306 24.17 -8.13 -5.61
C ARG A 306 24.12 -8.17 -4.08
N TYR A 307 22.93 -8.33 -3.52
CA TYR A 307 22.62 -8.27 -2.10
C TYR A 307 21.99 -9.57 -1.57
N SER A 308 22.07 -10.67 -2.32
CA SER A 308 21.57 -12.01 -1.94
C SER A 308 22.69 -12.98 -1.56
N ALA A 309 23.84 -12.46 -1.10
CA ALA A 309 25.00 -13.25 -0.69
C ALA A 309 25.22 -13.16 0.81
#